data_AF-A0A1F3VG10-F1
#
_entry.id   AF-A0A1F3VG10-F1
#
_cell.length_a   1.000
_cell.length_b   1.000
_cell.length_c   1.000
_cell.angle_alpha   90.00
_cell.angle_beta   90.00
_cell.angle_gamma   90.00
#
_symmetry.space_group_name_H-M   'P 1'
#
loop_
_entity.id
_entity.type
_entity.pdbx_description
1 polymer ?
#
loop_
_entity_poly.entity_id
_entity_poly.type
_entity_poly.pdbx_seq_one_letter_code
_entity_poly.pdbx_strand_id
1 'polypeptide(L)'
;MGCLKNSHFLLYILSFLVCGCAGPSYKVLHQGRLAVELQVSPDRVLLECEYQYDNDMKNLYGFMMHILDDENTVLSISQFNFLDKESCYKRISKIGEILKTGKQIYIGGMGDLTEPRIQQERQYVFPGKGTFFYNNRVLQFMVIANEHGLCFDAFSGAEKPCPRDPFPIKK
;
A
#
# COMPACT_ATOMS: atom_id res chain seq x y z
N MET A 1 50.65 25.88 28.20
CA MET A 1 49.72 26.60 27.30
C MET A 1 49.35 25.61 26.21
N GLY A 2 48.08 25.20 26.13
CA GLY A 2 47.64 24.18 25.18
C GLY A 2 46.29 23.61 25.59
N CYS A 3 45.23 24.21 25.06
CA CYS A 3 43.83 24.00 25.40
C CYS A 3 43.33 22.59 25.05
N LEU A 4 42.61 21.95 25.99
CA LEU A 4 41.63 20.90 25.71
C LEU A 4 40.31 21.35 26.34
N LYS A 5 39.57 22.19 25.62
CA LYS A 5 38.23 22.63 25.99
C LYS A 5 37.40 22.66 24.71
N ASN A 6 36.59 21.60 24.52
CA ASN A 6 35.38 21.51 23.69
C ASN A 6 35.24 20.13 23.05
N SER A 7 34.85 19.13 23.86
CA SER A 7 34.43 17.81 23.36
C SER A 7 32.89 17.64 23.32
N HIS A 8 32.12 18.60 23.86
CA HIS A 8 30.67 18.46 24.00
C HIS A 8 29.85 18.98 22.81
N PHE A 9 30.44 19.79 21.92
CA PHE A 9 29.71 20.40 20.80
C PHE A 9 29.48 19.42 19.63
N LEU A 10 30.42 18.50 19.40
CA LEU A 10 30.32 17.47 18.36
C LEU A 10 29.23 16.42 18.68
N LEU A 11 28.97 16.15 19.96
CA LEU A 11 27.93 15.21 20.39
C LEU A 11 26.51 15.75 20.18
N TYR A 12 26.33 17.07 20.25
CA TYR A 12 25.03 17.71 20.01
C TYR A 12 24.64 17.78 18.53
N ILE A 13 25.61 17.78 17.61
CA ILE A 13 25.32 17.82 16.16
C ILE A 13 24.92 16.42 15.66
N LEU A 14 25.45 15.35 16.23
CA LEU A 14 25.09 13.97 15.86
C LEU A 14 23.70 13.55 16.34
N SER A 15 23.16 14.15 17.41
CA SER A 15 21.83 13.81 17.93
C SER A 15 20.66 14.39 17.10
N PHE A 16 20.90 15.38 16.24
CA PHE A 16 19.87 15.95 15.36
C PHE A 16 19.69 15.20 14.02
N LEU A 17 20.59 14.28 13.66
CA LEU A 17 20.51 13.55 12.38
C LEU A 17 19.68 12.26 12.42
N VAL A 18 19.12 11.88 13.58
CA VAL A 18 18.43 10.58 13.76
C VAL A 18 16.91 10.72 13.85
N CYS A 19 16.37 11.95 13.87
CA CYS A 19 14.93 12.17 13.76
C CYS A 19 14.52 12.19 12.28
N GLY A 20 14.71 11.07 11.59
CA GLY A 20 13.98 10.82 10.35
C GLY A 20 12.50 10.78 10.70
N CYS A 21 11.79 11.87 10.42
CA CYS A 21 10.33 11.88 10.51
C CYS A 21 9.81 10.78 9.58
N ALA A 22 9.42 9.65 10.17
CA ALA A 22 8.62 8.64 9.48
C ALA A 22 7.30 9.34 9.13
N GLY A 23 7.22 9.85 7.89
CA GLY A 23 5.98 10.36 7.35
C GLY A 23 4.94 9.24 7.33
N PRO A 24 3.64 9.58 7.33
CA PRO A 24 2.58 8.58 7.31
C PRO A 24 2.76 7.64 6.11
N SER A 25 2.90 6.35 6.41
CA SER A 25 2.89 5.16 5.57
C SER A 25 1.94 5.24 4.37
N TYR A 26 0.75 5.80 4.59
CA TYR A 26 -0.14 6.27 3.53
C TYR A 26 -0.88 7.54 3.91
N LYS A 27 -1.24 8.32 2.88
CA LYS A 27 -2.07 9.51 2.97
C LYS A 27 -3.34 9.32 2.15
N VAL A 28 -4.50 9.59 2.75
CA VAL A 28 -5.76 9.69 2.00
C VAL A 28 -5.74 11.02 1.24
N LEU A 29 -5.70 10.96 -0.09
CA LEU A 29 -5.73 12.16 -0.95
C LEU A 29 -7.17 12.63 -1.20
N HIS A 30 -8.08 11.68 -1.36
CA HIS A 30 -9.49 11.93 -1.61
C HIS A 30 -10.34 10.88 -0.89
N GLN A 31 -11.43 11.34 -0.26
CA GLN A 31 -12.48 10.51 0.34
C GLN A 31 -13.82 10.99 -0.21
N GLY A 32 -14.36 10.25 -1.18
CA GLY A 32 -15.72 10.40 -1.66
C GLY A 32 -16.70 9.58 -0.84
N ARG A 33 -17.97 9.50 -1.27
CA ARG A 33 -19.00 8.71 -0.58
C ARG A 33 -18.69 7.22 -0.54
N LEU A 34 -18.09 6.69 -1.62
CA LEU A 34 -17.77 5.26 -1.76
C LEU A 34 -16.41 5.02 -2.40
N ALA A 35 -15.63 6.06 -2.68
CA ALA A 35 -14.38 5.96 -3.43
C ALA A 35 -13.26 6.68 -2.68
N VAL A 36 -12.11 6.03 -2.62
CA VAL A 36 -10.95 6.49 -1.85
C VAL A 36 -9.72 6.48 -2.74
N GLU A 37 -8.92 7.55 -2.67
CA GLU A 37 -7.58 7.58 -3.25
C GLU A 37 -6.54 7.67 -2.13
N LEU A 38 -5.58 6.76 -2.19
CA LEU A 38 -4.44 6.68 -1.30
C LEU A 38 -3.16 7.05 -2.05
N GLN A 39 -2.29 7.78 -1.37
CA GLN A 39 -0.88 7.92 -1.73
C GLN A 39 -0.06 7.09 -0.74
N VAL A 40 0.73 6.16 -1.25
CA VAL A 40 1.51 5.22 -0.41
C VAL A 40 2.95 5.13 -0.89
N SER A 41 3.86 4.83 0.03
CA SER A 41 5.25 4.49 -0.32
C SER A 41 5.30 3.04 -0.85
N PRO A 42 6.02 2.76 -1.94
CA PRO A 42 6.02 1.43 -2.56
C PRO A 42 6.46 0.29 -1.61
N ASP A 43 7.39 0.56 -0.70
CA ASP A 43 7.93 -0.41 0.26
C ASP A 43 6.92 -0.87 1.33
N ARG A 44 5.79 -0.16 1.44
CA ARG A 44 4.67 -0.45 2.35
C ARG A 44 3.56 -1.25 1.68
N VAL A 45 3.66 -1.52 0.37
CA VAL A 45 2.67 -2.30 -0.37
C VAL A 45 3.14 -3.73 -0.51
N LEU A 46 2.33 -4.67 -0.03
CA LEU A 46 2.53 -6.11 -0.22
C LEU A 46 1.43 -6.65 -1.13
N LEU A 47 1.79 -7.56 -2.04
CA LEU A 47 0.87 -8.16 -3.00
C LEU A 47 0.77 -9.66 -2.72
N GLU A 48 -0.45 -10.18 -2.69
CA GLU A 48 -0.72 -11.58 -2.39
C GLU A 48 -1.76 -12.17 -3.36
N CYS A 49 -1.59 -13.46 -3.63
CA CYS A 49 -2.56 -14.30 -4.31
C CYS A 49 -2.97 -15.40 -3.34
N GLU A 50 -4.14 -15.26 -2.74
CA GLU A 50 -4.66 -16.21 -1.76
C GLU A 50 -5.50 -17.27 -2.46
N TYR A 51 -5.25 -18.55 -2.18
CA TYR A 51 -6.11 -19.64 -2.66
C TYR A 51 -7.46 -19.55 -1.94
N GLN A 52 -8.54 -19.47 -2.73
CA GLN A 52 -9.90 -19.40 -2.22
C GLN A 52 -10.53 -20.78 -2.32
N TYR A 53 -10.84 -21.37 -1.17
CA TYR A 53 -11.53 -22.65 -1.11
C TYR A 53 -13.02 -22.44 -1.36
N ASP A 54 -13.52 -23.00 -2.45
CA ASP A 54 -14.94 -23.06 -2.78
C ASP A 54 -15.33 -24.53 -3.05
N ASN A 55 -16.51 -24.93 -2.59
CA ASN A 55 -16.95 -26.33 -2.70
C ASN A 55 -17.29 -26.72 -4.14
N ASP A 56 -17.71 -25.76 -4.96
CA ASP A 56 -18.21 -25.97 -6.32
C ASP A 56 -17.14 -25.65 -7.37
N MET A 57 -16.19 -24.76 -7.04
CA MET A 57 -15.16 -24.28 -7.96
C MET A 57 -13.75 -24.54 -7.41
N LYS A 58 -12.92 -25.24 -8.20
CA LYS A 58 -11.51 -25.50 -7.87
C LYS A 58 -10.60 -24.44 -8.50
N ASN A 59 -9.45 -24.20 -7.88
CA ASN A 59 -8.39 -23.31 -8.38
C ASN A 59 -8.77 -21.83 -8.47
N LEU A 60 -9.59 -21.36 -7.52
CA LEU A 60 -9.91 -19.95 -7.37
C LEU A 60 -8.83 -19.25 -6.53
N TYR A 61 -8.46 -18.05 -6.95
CA TYR A 61 -7.50 -17.20 -6.27
C TYR A 61 -8.07 -15.79 -6.09
N GLY A 62 -7.87 -15.23 -4.90
CA GLY A 62 -8.15 -13.83 -4.60
C GLY A 62 -6.88 -13.00 -4.73
N PHE A 63 -6.96 -11.90 -5.47
CA PHE A 63 -5.89 -10.89 -5.47
C PHE A 63 -6.08 -9.96 -4.28
N MET A 64 -5.01 -9.82 -3.48
CA MET A 64 -4.97 -8.95 -2.32
C MET A 64 -3.74 -8.04 -2.35
N MET A 65 -3.93 -6.85 -1.80
CA MET A 65 -2.90 -5.85 -1.60
C MET A 65 -3.00 -5.36 -0.16
N HIS A 66 -1.91 -5.49 0.60
CA HIS A 66 -1.83 -5.00 1.97
C HIS A 66 -1.00 -3.73 2.02
N ILE A 67 -1.52 -2.71 2.68
CA ILE A 67 -0.79 -1.48 2.97
C ILE A 67 -0.43 -1.49 4.45
N LEU A 68 0.87 -1.58 4.72
CA LEU A 68 1.45 -1.54 6.05
C LEU A 68 1.46 -0.11 6.56
N ASP A 69 0.92 0.14 7.76
CA ASP A 69 0.96 1.45 8.38
C ASP A 69 1.94 1.59 9.55
N ASP A 70 2.13 2.82 10.01
CA ASP A 70 3.12 3.15 11.04
C ASP A 70 2.66 2.77 12.45
N GLU A 71 1.39 2.41 12.61
CA GLU A 71 0.82 1.89 13.86
C GLU A 71 0.97 0.36 13.94
N ASN A 72 1.78 -0.25 13.05
CA ASN A 72 1.89 -1.69 12.85
C ASN A 72 0.53 -2.34 12.56
N THR A 73 -0.30 -1.67 11.75
CA THR A 73 -1.55 -2.24 11.27
C THR A 73 -1.59 -2.37 9.75
N VAL A 74 -2.57 -3.10 9.25
CA VAL A 74 -2.76 -3.40 7.82
C VAL A 74 -4.13 -2.91 7.37
N LEU A 75 -4.12 -2.04 6.36
CA LEU A 75 -5.25 -1.82 5.48
C LEU A 75 -5.22 -2.87 4.37
N SER A 76 -6.29 -3.63 4.23
CA SER A 76 -6.42 -4.64 3.18
C SER A 76 -7.18 -4.07 1.97
N ILE A 77 -6.67 -4.32 0.78
CA ILE A 77 -7.32 -3.98 -0.48
C ILE A 77 -7.50 -5.27 -1.25
N SER A 78 -8.73 -5.65 -1.57
CA SER A 78 -9.00 -6.91 -2.24
C SER A 78 -9.78 -6.69 -3.52
N GLN A 79 -9.52 -7.55 -4.50
CA GLN A 79 -10.40 -7.67 -5.63
C GLN A 79 -11.44 -8.75 -5.34
N PHE A 80 -12.72 -8.39 -5.32
CA PHE A 80 -13.81 -9.32 -4.99
C PHE A 80 -14.09 -10.38 -6.06
N ASN A 81 -13.53 -10.23 -7.26
CA ASN A 81 -13.65 -11.25 -8.29
C ASN A 81 -12.56 -12.32 -8.10
N PHE A 82 -12.96 -13.59 -8.18
CA PHE A 82 -12.02 -14.69 -8.22
C PHE A 82 -11.28 -14.74 -9.56
N LEU A 83 -10.02 -15.14 -9.50
CA LEU A 83 -9.13 -15.31 -10.64
C LEU A 83 -8.65 -16.75 -10.68
N ASP A 84 -8.28 -17.22 -11.87
CA ASP A 84 -7.39 -18.37 -11.93
C ASP A 84 -5.98 -17.99 -11.42
N LYS A 85 -5.18 -19.01 -11.11
CA LYS A 85 -3.83 -18.86 -10.57
C LYS A 85 -2.95 -17.96 -11.47
N GLU A 86 -2.94 -18.22 -12.77
CA GLU A 86 -2.05 -17.53 -13.73
C GLU A 86 -2.43 -16.05 -13.84
N SER A 87 -3.73 -15.77 -13.96
CA SER A 87 -4.29 -14.42 -13.96
C SER A 87 -3.92 -13.66 -12.69
N CYS A 88 -4.00 -14.30 -11.51
CA CYS A 88 -3.62 -13.66 -10.27
C CYS A 88 -2.12 -13.30 -10.23
N TYR A 89 -1.23 -14.24 -10.54
CA TYR A 89 0.22 -13.96 -10.55
C TYR A 89 0.64 -12.97 -11.64
N LYS A 90 -0.04 -12.96 -12.80
CA LYS A 90 0.18 -11.96 -13.85
C LYS A 90 -0.12 -10.55 -13.33
N ARG A 91 -1.16 -10.39 -12.50
CA ARG A 91 -1.48 -9.11 -11.84
C ARG A 91 -0.42 -8.71 -10.83
N ILE A 92 0.01 -9.63 -9.95
CA ILE A 92 1.13 -9.37 -9.04
C ILE A 92 2.35 -8.88 -9.80
N SER A 93 2.71 -9.55 -10.90
CA SER A 93 3.87 -9.15 -11.70
C SER A 93 3.71 -7.75 -12.27
N LYS A 94 2.55 -7.41 -12.83
CA LYS A 94 2.30 -6.09 -13.44
C LYS A 94 2.26 -4.97 -12.41
N ILE A 95 1.59 -5.19 -11.29
CA ILE A 95 1.54 -4.22 -10.20
C ILE A 95 2.93 -4.11 -9.56
N GLY A 96 3.68 -5.21 -9.44
CA GLY A 96 5.07 -5.19 -9.00
C GLY A 96 5.99 -4.33 -9.87
N GLU A 97 5.79 -4.28 -11.18
CA GLU A 97 6.51 -3.35 -12.08
C GLU A 97 6.19 -1.88 -11.74
N ILE A 98 4.92 -1.56 -11.46
CA ILE A 98 4.47 -0.21 -11.06
C ILE A 98 5.12 0.20 -9.73
N LEU A 99 5.13 -0.71 -8.75
CA LEU A 99 5.73 -0.49 -7.43
C LEU A 99 7.24 -0.30 -7.50
N LYS A 100 7.94 -1.10 -8.33
CA LYS A 100 9.41 -1.03 -8.47
C LYS A 100 9.88 0.26 -9.14
N THR A 101 9.07 0.81 -10.04
CA THR A 101 9.44 2.00 -10.83
C THR A 101 9.01 3.30 -10.18
N GLY A 102 7.91 3.29 -9.43
CA GLY A 102 7.40 4.47 -8.75
C GLY A 102 8.09 4.75 -7.42
N LYS A 103 8.19 6.02 -7.06
CA LYS A 103 8.48 6.50 -5.69
C LYS A 103 7.19 6.86 -4.96
N GLN A 104 6.12 7.17 -5.69
CA GLN A 104 4.82 7.49 -5.16
C GLN A 104 3.76 6.64 -5.83
N ILE A 105 3.04 5.86 -5.05
CA ILE A 105 2.02 4.95 -5.55
C ILE A 105 0.66 5.51 -5.18
N TYR A 106 -0.21 5.59 -6.18
CA TYR A 106 -1.59 6.04 -6.05
C TYR A 106 -2.49 4.82 -6.17
N ILE A 107 -3.30 4.55 -5.16
CA ILE A 107 -4.23 3.41 -5.14
C ILE A 107 -5.65 3.95 -5.00
N GLY A 108 -6.49 3.62 -5.97
CA GLY A 108 -7.92 3.89 -5.94
C GLY A 108 -8.70 2.62 -5.57
N GLY A 109 -9.69 2.78 -4.71
CA GLY A 109 -10.59 1.69 -4.33
C GLY A 109 -11.94 2.15 -3.83
N MET A 110 -12.91 1.24 -3.79
CA MET A 110 -14.21 1.51 -3.17
C MET A 110 -14.21 1.14 -1.68
N GLY A 111 -14.78 2.00 -0.86
CA GLY A 111 -14.92 1.77 0.58
C GLY A 111 -14.95 3.08 1.35
N ASP A 112 -14.89 2.96 2.67
CA ASP A 112 -14.92 4.09 3.58
C ASP A 112 -13.76 4.02 4.56
N LEU A 113 -12.94 5.06 4.55
CA LEU A 113 -11.77 5.24 5.39
C LEU A 113 -11.98 6.40 6.39
N THR A 114 -13.20 6.88 6.62
CA THR A 114 -13.49 7.96 7.58
C THR A 114 -13.42 7.49 9.03
N GLU A 115 -13.78 6.23 9.30
CA GLU A 115 -13.69 5.63 10.64
C GLU A 115 -12.23 5.52 11.12
N PRO A 116 -11.99 5.68 12.43
CA PRO A 116 -10.66 5.57 13.00
C PRO A 116 -10.11 4.14 12.85
N ARG A 117 -8.78 4.02 12.89
CA ARG A 117 -8.10 2.73 12.90
C ARG A 117 -8.39 2.01 14.22
N ILE A 118 -8.84 0.76 14.15
CA ILE A 118 -9.07 -0.08 15.33
C ILE A 118 -8.19 -1.31 15.21
N GLN A 119 -7.20 -1.44 16.09
CA GLN A 119 -6.35 -2.62 16.15
C GLN A 119 -7.19 -3.84 16.57
N GLN A 120 -7.27 -4.84 15.69
CA GLN A 120 -7.97 -6.11 15.95
C GLN A 120 -6.99 -7.18 16.43
N GLU A 121 -7.51 -8.26 17.03
CA GLU A 121 -6.68 -9.40 17.48
C GLU A 121 -6.04 -10.16 16.31
N ARG A 122 -6.66 -10.12 15.11
CA ARG A 122 -6.15 -10.79 13.92
C ARG A 122 -4.81 -10.15 13.50
N GLN A 123 -3.80 -10.99 13.33
CA GLN A 123 -2.46 -10.58 12.92
C GLN A 123 -2.09 -11.16 11.56
N TYR A 124 -1.27 -10.40 10.83
CA TYR A 124 -0.57 -10.80 9.62
C TYR A 124 0.93 -10.83 9.91
N VAL A 125 1.60 -11.91 9.49
CA VAL A 125 3.05 -12.03 9.60
C VAL A 125 3.63 -12.01 8.20
N PHE A 126 4.36 -10.95 7.88
CA PHE A 126 4.98 -10.77 6.58
C PHE A 126 6.49 -11.02 6.68
N PRO A 127 7.04 -12.04 6.00
CA PRO A 127 8.45 -12.35 6.03
C PRO A 127 9.33 -11.14 5.69
N GLY A 128 10.27 -10.80 6.58
CA GLY A 128 11.18 -9.66 6.41
C GLY A 128 10.55 -8.28 6.64
N LYS A 129 9.26 -8.20 6.97
CA LYS A 129 8.56 -6.93 7.29
C LYS A 129 8.06 -6.86 8.72
N GLY A 130 7.74 -8.01 9.32
CA GLY A 130 7.29 -8.10 10.72
C GLY A 130 5.83 -8.51 10.85
N THR A 131 5.28 -8.27 12.04
CA THR A 131 3.90 -8.59 12.39
C THR A 131 3.05 -7.33 12.42
N PHE A 132 1.88 -7.39 11.78
CA PHE A 132 0.95 -6.27 11.70
C PHE A 132 -0.44 -6.72 12.09
N PHE A 133 -1.17 -5.87 12.79
CA PHE A 133 -2.54 -6.13 13.19
C PHE A 133 -3.51 -5.71 12.09
N TYR A 134 -4.58 -6.46 11.91
CA TYR A 134 -5.66 -6.04 11.05
C TYR A 134 -6.35 -4.80 11.65
N ASN A 135 -6.65 -3.78 10.84
CA ASN A 135 -7.30 -2.56 11.34
C ASN A 135 -8.79 -2.43 11.01
N ASN A 136 -9.42 -3.53 10.57
CA ASN A 136 -10.83 -3.60 10.15
C ASN A 136 -11.21 -2.72 8.95
N ARG A 137 -10.23 -2.22 8.20
CA ARG A 137 -10.50 -1.40 7.00
C ARG A 137 -10.18 -2.22 5.77
N VAL A 138 -11.13 -2.22 4.83
CA VAL A 138 -11.02 -2.91 3.55
C VAL A 138 -11.44 -1.97 2.44
N LEU A 139 -10.67 -1.96 1.35
CA LEU A 139 -11.09 -1.35 0.10
C LEU A 139 -11.26 -2.43 -0.98
N GLN A 140 -12.26 -2.25 -1.82
CA GLN A 140 -12.36 -2.94 -3.10
C GLN A 140 -11.35 -2.32 -4.07
N PHE A 141 -10.43 -3.12 -4.60
CA PHE A 141 -9.44 -2.66 -5.56
C PHE A 141 -10.09 -2.14 -6.84
N MET A 142 -9.73 -0.92 -7.27
CA MET A 142 -10.13 -0.37 -8.57
C MET A 142 -8.92 -0.12 -9.46
N VAL A 143 -7.94 0.66 -8.99
CA VAL A 143 -6.83 1.10 -9.83
C VAL A 143 -5.57 1.31 -9.00
N ILE A 144 -4.41 1.08 -9.60
CA ILE A 144 -3.11 1.49 -9.07
C ILE A 144 -2.33 2.23 -10.16
N ALA A 145 -1.64 3.29 -9.79
CA ALA A 145 -0.75 4.02 -10.67
C ALA A 145 0.48 4.54 -9.93
N ASN A 146 1.52 4.93 -10.65
CA ASN A 146 2.65 5.68 -10.10
C ASN A 146 2.79 7.06 -10.73
N GLU A 147 3.72 7.86 -10.22
CA GLU A 147 4.00 9.21 -10.73
C GLU A 147 4.53 9.24 -12.17
N HIS A 148 5.00 8.10 -12.69
CA HIS A 148 5.46 7.95 -14.07
C HIS A 148 4.33 7.62 -15.06
N GLY A 149 3.10 7.48 -14.58
CA GLY A 149 1.93 7.17 -15.41
C GLY A 149 1.81 5.69 -15.80
N LEU A 150 2.61 4.80 -15.21
CA LEU A 150 2.32 3.36 -15.28
C LEU A 150 1.11 3.08 -14.40
N CYS A 151 0.23 2.19 -14.88
CA CYS A 151 -0.99 1.89 -14.15
C CYS A 151 -1.53 0.49 -14.43
N PHE A 152 -2.44 0.06 -13.56
CA PHE A 152 -3.21 -1.16 -13.69
C PHE A 152 -4.61 -0.95 -13.11
N ASP A 153 -5.63 -1.24 -13.90
CA ASP A 153 -7.04 -1.21 -13.54
C ASP A 153 -7.57 -2.64 -13.27
N ALA A 154 -8.44 -2.79 -12.28
CA ALA A 154 -8.98 -4.06 -11.85
C ALA A 154 -9.84 -4.77 -12.92
N PHE A 155 -10.43 -4.01 -13.85
CA PHE A 155 -11.33 -4.47 -14.90
C PHE A 155 -10.66 -4.52 -16.27
N SER A 156 -10.00 -3.42 -16.68
CA SER A 156 -9.34 -3.25 -17.98
C SER A 156 -7.86 -3.62 -17.96
N GLY A 157 -7.29 -3.97 -16.81
CA GLY A 157 -5.90 -4.37 -16.69
C GLY A 157 -4.93 -3.22 -17.01
N ALA A 158 -3.91 -3.49 -17.83
CA ALA A 158 -2.91 -2.50 -18.22
C ALA A 158 -3.28 -1.70 -19.49
N GLU A 159 -4.51 -1.85 -19.99
CA GLU A 159 -4.96 -1.16 -21.19
C GLU A 159 -5.11 0.36 -20.96
N LYS A 160 -4.89 1.15 -22.01
CA LYS A 160 -4.99 2.61 -21.98
C LYS A 160 -6.35 3.08 -22.54
N PRO A 161 -6.90 4.21 -22.08
CA PRO A 161 -6.39 5.07 -21.01
C PRO A 161 -6.67 4.45 -19.63
N CYS A 162 -5.75 4.64 -18.70
CA CYS A 162 -6.02 4.29 -17.31
C CYS A 162 -7.21 5.13 -16.84
N PRO A 163 -8.33 4.53 -16.41
CA PRO A 163 -9.42 5.29 -15.83
C PRO A 163 -8.94 5.78 -14.46
N ARG A 164 -8.26 6.93 -14.49
CA ARG A 164 -7.93 7.67 -13.28
C ARG A 164 -9.10 8.49 -12.81
N ASP A 165 -10.16 8.68 -13.59
CA ASP A 165 -11.38 9.34 -13.11
C ASP A 165 -12.04 8.45 -12.04
N PRO A 166 -12.24 8.95 -10.81
CA PRO A 166 -12.39 10.37 -10.42
C PRO A 166 -11.16 11.11 -9.80
N PHE A 167 -9.96 10.56 -9.92
CA PHE A 167 -8.71 10.95 -9.21
C PHE A 167 -7.57 11.47 -10.13
N PRO A 168 -7.61 12.73 -10.61
CA PRO A 168 -6.55 13.30 -11.44
C PRO A 168 -5.25 13.58 -10.65
N ILE A 169 -4.08 13.26 -11.25
CA ILE A 169 -2.77 13.70 -10.71
C ILE A 169 -2.66 15.22 -10.90
N LYS A 170 -2.43 15.97 -9.83
CA LYS A 170 -1.92 17.34 -9.97
C LYS A 170 -0.46 17.25 -10.45
N LYS A 171 -0.24 17.66 -11.71
CA LYS A 171 1.11 17.83 -12.29
C LYS A 171 1.88 18.92 -11.54
#